data_AF-A0A2M6XUF4-F1
#
_entry.id   AF-A0A2M6XUF4-F1
#
_cell.length_a   1.000
_cell.length_b   1.000
_cell.length_c   1.000
_cell.angle_alpha   90.00
_cell.angle_beta   90.00
_cell.angle_gamma   90.00
#
_symmetry.space_group_name_H-M   'P 1'
#
loop_
_entity.id
_entity.type
_entity.pdbx_description
1 polymer ?
#
loop_
_entity_poly.entity_id
_entity_poly.type
_entity_poly.pdbx_seq_one_letter_code
_entity_poly.pdbx_strand_id
1 'polypeptide(L)'
;MLKFIKNVLFYFGVFVLLLGVFYAALAFTDAPAGTPPNCPAGYPGCDPPLNVGSTPQTKTGSLTIGTLRVNSSNESVFITEDTYLYLQPVANSHVRLGAWQSSPNGAVPLILQPSGSNVGIGTTNPGKNLTVSSNGNVYMRIEKPSYSD
;
A
#
# COMPACT_ATOMS: atom_id res chain seq x y z
N MET A 1 -10.36 -67.94 -54.43
CA MET A 1 -10.70 -66.53 -54.67
C MET A 1 -11.15 -65.79 -53.39
N LEU A 2 -12.11 -66.32 -52.61
CA LEU A 2 -12.64 -65.66 -51.41
C LEU A 2 -11.63 -65.41 -50.26
N LYS A 3 -10.66 -66.32 -50.06
CA LYS A 3 -9.59 -66.14 -49.03
C LYS A 3 -8.64 -64.98 -49.34
N PHE A 4 -8.35 -64.74 -50.63
CA PHE A 4 -7.47 -63.66 -51.05
C PHE A 4 -8.11 -62.29 -50.80
N ILE A 5 -9.39 -62.15 -51.14
CA ILE A 5 -10.17 -60.92 -50.95
C ILE A 5 -10.26 -60.53 -49.47
N LYS A 6 -10.44 -61.51 -48.57
CA LYS A 6 -10.48 -61.26 -47.11
C LYS A 6 -9.16 -60.73 -46.56
N ASN A 7 -8.03 -61.26 -47.02
CA ASN A 7 -6.72 -60.79 -46.59
C ASN A 7 -6.44 -59.37 -47.10
N VAL A 8 -6.81 -59.07 -48.34
CA VAL A 8 -6.68 -57.71 -48.90
C VAL A 8 -7.53 -56.70 -48.12
N LEU A 9 -8.78 -57.04 -47.79
CA LEU A 9 -9.65 -56.18 -46.96
C LEU A 9 -9.09 -55.96 -45.55
N PHE A 10 -8.50 -56.99 -44.94
CA PHE A 10 -7.88 -56.88 -43.62
C PHE A 10 -6.68 -55.93 -43.65
N TYR A 11 -5.75 -56.10 -44.60
CA TYR A 11 -4.58 -55.22 -44.72
C TYR A 11 -4.97 -53.78 -45.06
N PHE A 12 -6.00 -53.58 -45.89
CA PHE A 12 -6.53 -52.24 -46.18
C PHE A 12 -7.12 -51.58 -44.93
N GLY A 13 -7.89 -52.33 -44.13
CA GLY A 13 -8.43 -51.84 -42.86
C GLY A 13 -7.33 -51.46 -41.85
N VAL A 14 -6.28 -52.28 -41.74
CA VAL A 14 -5.11 -51.97 -40.88
C VAL A 14 -4.38 -50.73 -41.38
N PHE A 15 -4.21 -50.57 -42.69
CA PHE A 15 -3.58 -49.38 -43.28
C PHE A 15 -4.37 -48.10 -42.97
N VAL A 16 -5.70 -48.13 -43.12
CA VAL A 16 -6.58 -47.00 -42.79
C VAL A 16 -6.51 -46.66 -41.29
N LEU A 17 -6.49 -47.68 -40.42
CA LEU A 17 -6.35 -47.47 -38.97
C LEU A 17 -5.02 -46.80 -38.62
N LEU A 18 -3.91 -47.27 -39.20
CA LEU A 18 -2.58 -46.68 -38.98
C LEU A 18 -2.51 -45.23 -39.45
N LEU A 19 -3.13 -44.93 -40.59
CA LEU A 19 -3.21 -43.58 -41.13
C LEU A 19 -4.03 -42.65 -40.22
N GLY A 20 -5.14 -43.15 -39.64
CA GLY A 20 -5.96 -42.42 -38.67
C GLY A 20 -5.23 -42.12 -37.36
N VAL A 21 -4.49 -43.10 -36.82
CA VAL A 21 -3.68 -42.91 -35.60
C VAL A 21 -2.55 -41.90 -35.85
N PHE A 22 -1.90 -41.97 -37.00
CA PHE A 22 -0.84 -41.03 -37.38
C PHE A 22 -1.38 -39.59 -37.54
N TYR A 23 -2.56 -39.43 -38.15
CA TYR A 23 -3.21 -38.13 -38.25
C TYR A 23 -3.57 -37.55 -36.88
N ALA A 24 -4.15 -38.37 -35.98
CA ALA A 24 -4.49 -37.93 -34.63
C ALA A 24 -3.24 -37.52 -33.82
N ALA A 25 -2.11 -38.20 -34.00
CA ALA A 25 -0.85 -37.85 -33.36
C ALA A 25 -0.27 -36.53 -33.87
N LEU A 26 -0.42 -36.23 -35.16
CA LEU A 26 0.04 -34.95 -35.74
C LEU A 26 -0.93 -33.78 -35.48
N ALA A 27 -2.21 -34.06 -35.32
CA ALA A 27 -3.24 -33.05 -35.05
C ALA A 27 -3.28 -32.62 -33.58
N PHE A 28 -2.69 -33.40 -32.67
CA PHE A 28 -2.54 -33.01 -31.28
C PHE A 28 -1.39 -32.02 -31.14
N THR A 29 -1.63 -30.78 -31.55
CA THR A 29 -0.75 -29.67 -31.20
C THR A 29 -0.95 -29.38 -29.71
N ASP A 30 0.13 -29.40 -28.92
CA ASP A 30 0.07 -28.95 -27.53
C ASP A 30 -0.58 -27.57 -27.43
N ALA A 31 -1.22 -27.28 -26.29
CA ALA A 31 -1.76 -25.96 -26.04
C ALA A 31 -0.68 -24.89 -26.34
N PRO A 32 -1.02 -23.79 -27.04
CA PRO A 32 -0.05 -22.75 -27.36
C PRO A 32 0.72 -22.35 -26.11
N ALA A 33 2.04 -22.45 -26.16
CA ALA A 33 2.89 -22.01 -25.06
C ALA A 33 2.73 -20.50 -24.89
N GLY A 34 1.92 -20.12 -23.91
CA GLY A 34 1.70 -18.76 -23.48
C GLY A 34 1.32 -18.78 -22.02
N THR A 35 2.23 -18.35 -21.16
CA THR A 35 1.84 -17.80 -19.86
C THR A 35 0.82 -16.67 -20.07
N PRO A 36 0.03 -16.28 -19.05
CA PRO A 36 -0.87 -15.14 -19.12
C PRO A 36 -0.23 -13.96 -19.86
N PRO A 37 -1.00 -13.17 -20.64
CA PRO A 37 -0.48 -12.21 -21.62
C PRO A 37 0.75 -11.49 -21.10
N ASN A 38 1.83 -11.58 -21.88
CA ASN A 38 3.09 -10.89 -21.69
C ASN A 38 2.83 -9.40 -21.44
N CYS A 39 2.72 -9.02 -20.17
CA CYS A 39 2.48 -7.66 -19.74
C CYS A 39 3.80 -6.87 -19.82
N PRO A 40 4.03 -6.07 -20.87
CA PRO A 40 5.28 -5.34 -21.00
C PRO A 40 5.26 -4.16 -20.01
N ALA A 41 6.41 -3.86 -19.40
CA ALA A 41 6.52 -2.76 -18.45
C ALA A 41 6.04 -1.43 -19.10
N GLY A 42 5.09 -0.75 -18.44
CA GLY A 42 4.54 0.54 -18.88
C GLY A 42 3.17 0.49 -19.60
N TYR A 43 2.54 -0.68 -19.77
CA TYR A 43 1.18 -0.77 -20.32
C TYR A 43 0.10 -0.54 -19.24
N PRO A 44 -0.80 0.45 -19.39
CA PRO A 44 -1.91 0.69 -18.46
C PRO A 44 -2.81 -0.56 -18.35
N GLY A 45 -2.85 -1.20 -17.17
CA GLY A 45 -3.61 -2.43 -16.90
C GLY A 45 -2.77 -3.70 -16.70
N CYS A 46 -1.45 -3.61 -16.90
CA CYS A 46 -0.51 -4.72 -16.74
C CYS A 46 0.40 -4.59 -15.51
N ASP A 47 0.49 -3.41 -14.92
CA ASP A 47 1.09 -3.25 -13.60
C ASP A 47 0.07 -3.72 -12.56
N PRO A 48 0.40 -4.65 -11.64
CA PRO A 48 -0.52 -5.07 -10.61
C PRO A 48 -0.93 -3.82 -9.81
N PRO A 49 -2.22 -3.44 -9.83
CA PRO A 49 -2.67 -2.26 -9.13
C PRO A 49 -2.33 -2.45 -7.66
N LEU A 50 -1.94 -1.36 -7.01
CA LEU A 50 -1.78 -1.26 -5.57
C LEU A 50 -2.75 -2.22 -4.86
N ASN A 51 -2.17 -3.13 -4.08
CA ASN A 51 -2.79 -4.30 -3.47
C ASN A 51 -4.33 -4.26 -3.38
N VAL A 52 -4.98 -5.01 -4.25
CA VAL A 52 -6.45 -5.13 -4.28
C VAL A 52 -6.97 -6.32 -3.46
N GLY A 53 -6.08 -7.07 -2.81
CA GLY A 53 -6.42 -8.19 -1.92
C GLY A 53 -6.57 -7.78 -0.45
N SER A 54 -7.05 -8.69 0.39
CA SER A 54 -7.25 -8.47 1.84
C SER A 54 -6.00 -8.66 2.70
N THR A 55 -4.88 -9.08 2.10
CA THR A 55 -3.62 -9.32 2.81
C THR A 55 -2.79 -8.04 2.86
N PRO A 56 -2.19 -7.63 4.00
CA PRO A 56 -1.28 -6.48 4.03
C PRO A 56 -0.05 -6.68 3.15
N GLN A 57 0.44 -5.60 2.51
CA GLN A 57 1.66 -5.62 1.71
C GLN A 57 2.65 -4.55 2.18
N THR A 58 3.90 -4.95 2.33
CA THR A 58 5.05 -4.05 2.50
C THR A 58 5.77 -3.96 1.16
N LYS A 59 5.95 -2.75 0.64
CA LYS A 59 6.69 -2.50 -0.61
C LYS A 59 7.96 -1.71 -0.29
N THR A 60 9.05 -2.02 -0.98
CA THR A 60 10.29 -1.23 -0.91
C THR A 60 10.14 0.05 -1.75
N GLY A 61 10.74 1.15 -1.30
CA GLY A 61 10.65 2.44 -1.98
C GLY A 61 9.51 3.35 -1.48
N SER A 62 9.45 4.57 -2.03
CA SER A 62 8.48 5.59 -1.60
C SER A 62 7.12 5.39 -2.27
N LEU A 63 6.04 5.48 -1.49
CA LEU A 63 4.67 5.53 -2.00
C LEU A 63 4.25 6.99 -2.20
N THR A 64 4.07 7.41 -3.45
CA THR A 64 3.52 8.72 -3.80
C THR A 64 2.05 8.61 -4.18
N ILE A 65 1.20 9.31 -3.45
CA ILE A 65 -0.25 9.40 -3.70
C ILE A 65 -0.66 10.87 -3.63
N GLY A 66 -1.41 11.36 -4.61
CA GLY A 66 -1.76 12.79 -4.69
C GLY A 66 -2.54 13.27 -3.46
N THR A 67 -3.51 12.47 -3.01
CA THR A 67 -4.23 12.69 -1.75
C THR A 67 -4.44 11.36 -1.03
N LEU A 68 -4.13 11.30 0.27
CA LEU A 68 -4.43 10.15 1.13
C LEU A 68 -5.68 10.45 1.96
N ARG A 69 -6.77 9.72 1.72
CA ARG A 69 -7.97 9.73 2.59
C ARG A 69 -8.14 8.34 3.22
N VAL A 70 -7.82 8.24 4.51
CA VAL A 70 -8.02 7.01 5.30
C VAL A 70 -9.41 7.08 5.95
N ASN A 71 -10.30 6.14 5.62
CA ASN A 71 -11.64 6.04 6.20
C ASN A 71 -11.66 4.86 7.18
N SER A 72 -11.10 5.08 8.36
CA SER A 72 -11.02 4.09 9.43
C SER A 72 -11.22 4.80 10.76
N SER A 73 -11.87 4.12 11.70
CA SER A 73 -12.12 4.64 13.05
C SER A 73 -10.89 4.60 13.96
N ASN A 74 -9.78 3.99 13.52
CA ASN A 74 -8.64 3.67 14.38
C ASN A 74 -7.27 3.82 13.69
N GLU A 75 -7.15 4.57 12.60
CA GLU A 75 -5.92 4.55 11.79
C GLU A 75 -5.26 5.93 11.66
N SER A 76 -3.93 5.92 11.73
CA SER A 76 -3.06 7.08 11.62
C SER A 76 -2.26 7.07 10.32
N VAL A 77 -1.97 8.25 9.79
CA VAL A 77 -1.06 8.42 8.64
C VAL A 77 0.38 8.43 9.16
N PHE A 78 1.12 7.35 8.91
CA PHE A 78 2.51 7.23 9.32
C PHE A 78 3.45 7.85 8.26
N ILE A 79 4.27 8.83 8.66
CA ILE A 79 5.43 9.29 7.89
C ILE A 79 6.67 8.74 8.61
N THR A 80 7.64 8.18 7.87
CA THR A 80 8.62 7.20 8.37
C THR A 80 9.96 7.80 8.86
N GLU A 81 10.82 6.90 9.34
CA GLU A 81 12.19 7.02 9.87
C GLU A 81 12.28 7.22 11.40
N ASP A 82 12.05 8.38 12.00
CA ASP A 82 12.22 8.51 13.47
C ASP A 82 11.04 9.18 14.23
N THR A 83 10.00 9.66 13.55
CA THR A 83 8.82 10.28 14.20
C THR A 83 7.63 10.27 13.25
N TYR A 84 6.44 9.88 13.74
CA TYR A 84 5.20 9.93 12.95
C TYR A 84 4.20 10.93 13.54
N LEU A 85 3.43 11.59 12.67
CA LEU A 85 2.31 12.44 13.05
C LEU A 85 1.06 11.57 13.24
N TYR A 86 0.59 11.42 14.47
CA TYR A 86 -0.60 10.64 14.77
C TYR A 86 -1.85 11.50 14.61
N LEU A 87 -2.71 11.14 13.64
CA LEU A 87 -4.05 11.70 13.46
C LEU A 87 -5.08 10.63 13.82
N GLN A 88 -5.61 10.64 15.04
CA GLN A 88 -6.67 9.71 15.42
C GLN A 88 -8.03 10.38 15.26
N PRO A 89 -8.85 9.97 14.28
CA PRO A 89 -10.27 10.26 14.35
C PRO A 89 -10.85 9.47 15.51
N VAL A 90 -11.28 10.16 16.58
CA VAL A 90 -12.17 9.56 17.57
C VAL A 90 -13.59 9.81 17.06
N ALA A 91 -14.43 8.77 17.00
CA ALA A 91 -15.81 8.91 16.57
C ALA A 91 -16.48 10.07 17.33
N ASN A 92 -16.91 11.10 16.59
CA ASN A 92 -17.55 12.31 17.10
C ASN A 92 -16.65 13.28 17.93
N SER A 93 -15.35 13.37 17.67
CA SER A 93 -14.47 14.35 18.33
C SER A 93 -13.48 15.06 17.39
N HIS A 94 -12.77 16.04 17.93
CA HIS A 94 -11.73 16.81 17.23
C HIS A 94 -10.58 15.90 16.76
N VAL A 95 -9.95 16.26 15.64
CA VAL A 95 -8.71 15.62 15.18
C VAL A 95 -7.63 15.88 16.22
N ARG A 96 -7.08 14.81 16.83
CA ARG A 96 -5.95 14.91 17.75
C ARG A 96 -4.65 14.96 16.93
N LEU A 97 -3.78 15.92 17.26
CA LEU A 97 -2.39 15.97 16.79
C LEU A 97 -1.49 15.52 17.95
N GLY A 98 -0.81 14.38 17.80
CA GLY A 98 0.08 13.85 18.83
C GLY A 98 1.39 13.35 18.21
N ALA A 99 2.45 13.39 19.02
CA ALA A 99 3.72 12.75 18.70
C ALA A 99 3.91 11.54 19.63
N TRP A 100 4.43 10.45 19.08
CA TRP A 100 4.68 9.21 19.82
C TRP A 100 6.10 8.74 19.51
N GLN A 101 6.85 8.37 20.54
CA GLN A 101 8.17 7.77 20.39
C GLN A 101 8.05 6.26 20.59
N SER A 102 8.67 5.47 19.71
CA SER A 102 8.69 4.01 19.80
C SER A 102 9.66 3.50 20.89
N SER A 103 10.60 4.34 21.32
CA SER A 103 11.57 4.03 22.37
C SER A 103 11.92 5.30 23.17
N PRO A 104 11.56 5.40 24.46
CA PRO A 104 10.69 4.50 25.24
C PRO A 104 9.22 4.65 24.84
N ASN A 105 8.55 3.53 24.56
CA ASN A 105 7.17 3.48 24.05
C ASN A 105 6.20 4.38 24.84
N GLY A 106 5.79 5.52 24.27
CA GLY A 106 4.92 6.47 24.95
C GLY A 106 4.63 7.74 24.18
N ALA A 107 3.61 8.46 24.65
CA ALA A 107 3.30 9.80 24.15
C ALA A 107 4.44 10.77 24.52
N VAL A 108 4.88 11.55 23.55
CA VAL A 108 5.86 12.63 23.78
C VAL A 108 5.18 13.98 23.61
N PRO A 109 5.73 15.05 24.22
CA PRO A 109 5.24 16.40 23.99
C PRO A 109 5.23 16.71 22.50
N LEU A 110 4.18 17.40 22.05
CA LEU A 110 4.14 17.96 20.70
C LEU A 110 5.16 19.10 20.62
N ILE A 111 6.31 18.85 19.99
CA ILE A 111 7.34 19.87 19.77
C ILE A 111 7.08 20.52 18.41
N LEU A 112 6.59 21.75 18.43
CA LEU A 112 6.18 22.46 17.21
C LEU A 112 7.33 23.18 16.49
N GLN A 113 8.53 23.25 17.10
CA GLN A 113 9.74 23.90 16.58
C GLN A 113 10.98 23.51 17.43
N PRO A 114 11.57 22.31 17.22
CA PRO A 114 12.64 21.80 18.08
C PRO A 114 13.95 22.60 17.99
N SER A 115 14.19 23.30 16.87
CA SER A 115 15.40 24.09 16.61
C SER A 115 15.16 25.60 16.52
N GLY A 116 13.95 26.09 16.85
CA GLY A 116 13.65 27.51 17.05
C GLY A 116 12.51 28.09 16.20
N SER A 117 12.33 29.42 16.33
CA SER A 117 11.26 30.29 15.79
C SER A 117 9.94 30.29 16.59
N ASN A 118 8.95 31.03 16.09
CA ASN A 118 7.63 31.19 16.69
C ASN A 118 6.62 30.24 16.06
N VAL A 119 5.86 29.52 16.89
CA VAL A 119 4.67 28.76 16.49
C VAL A 119 3.53 29.77 16.43
N GLY A 120 2.95 29.95 15.24
CA GLY A 120 1.96 31.00 14.99
C GLY A 120 0.72 30.91 15.88
N ILE A 121 0.68 31.70 16.96
CA ILE A 121 -0.52 31.91 17.78
C ILE A 121 -1.25 33.19 17.35
N GLY A 122 -1.94 33.06 16.20
CA GLY A 122 -3.32 33.53 16.03
C GLY A 122 -3.67 35.00 16.25
N THR A 123 -2.75 35.95 16.18
CA THR A 123 -3.08 37.39 16.13
C THR A 123 -2.46 38.04 14.91
N THR A 124 -3.22 38.85 14.18
CA THR A 124 -2.72 39.53 12.96
C THR A 124 -1.72 40.64 13.27
N ASN A 125 -1.60 41.05 14.54
CA ASN A 125 -0.63 42.05 15.02
C ASN A 125 -0.29 41.83 16.52
N PRO A 126 0.55 40.85 16.89
CA PRO A 126 0.97 40.69 18.28
C PRO A 126 1.88 41.85 18.70
N GLY A 127 1.60 42.47 19.86
CA GLY A 127 2.43 43.54 20.42
C GLY A 127 3.72 43.04 21.11
N LYS A 128 3.85 41.72 21.31
CA LYS A 128 4.98 41.01 21.93
C LYS A 128 5.09 39.59 21.36
N ASN A 129 6.27 38.97 21.48
CA ASN A 129 6.57 37.62 20.98
C ASN A 129 5.59 36.54 21.45
N LEU A 130 5.02 36.68 22.66
CA LEU A 130 3.94 35.84 23.18
C LEU A 130 2.75 36.73 23.54
N THR A 131 1.63 36.54 22.85
CA THR A 131 0.35 37.19 23.20
C THR A 131 -0.64 36.10 23.61
N VAL A 132 -1.03 36.08 24.88
CA VAL A 132 -2.09 35.19 25.40
C VAL A 132 -3.28 36.06 25.78
N SER A 133 -4.37 36.00 25.02
CA SER A 133 -5.59 36.76 25.28
C SER A 133 -6.70 35.83 25.76
N SER A 134 -7.37 36.20 26.85
CA SER A 134 -8.56 35.51 27.38
C SER A 134 -9.54 36.54 27.93
N ASN A 135 -10.84 36.21 27.91
CA ASN A 135 -11.89 36.99 28.58
C ASN A 135 -12.01 36.63 30.08
N GLY A 136 -11.15 35.74 30.60
CA GLY A 136 -11.10 35.32 32.00
C GLY A 136 -9.67 35.16 32.53
N ASN A 137 -9.50 34.51 33.68
CA ASN A 137 -8.19 34.36 34.32
C ASN A 137 -7.21 33.57 33.44
N VAL A 138 -6.02 34.13 33.21
CA VAL A 138 -4.91 33.49 32.52
C VAL A 138 -3.88 33.07 33.56
N TYR A 139 -3.60 31.77 33.66
CA TYR A 139 -2.53 31.25 34.52
C TYR A 139 -1.37 30.77 33.64
N MET A 140 -0.19 31.34 33.85
CA MET A 140 1.05 30.96 33.18
C MET A 140 2.09 30.59 34.24
N ARG A 141 2.53 29.32 34.25
CA ARG A 141 3.61 28.86 35.14
C ARG A 141 4.90 28.79 34.35
N ILE A 142 5.88 29.60 34.75
CA ILE A 142 7.25 29.58 34.22
C ILE A 142 8.15 29.21 35.40
N GLU A 143 8.83 28.08 35.30
CA GLU A 143 9.79 27.63 36.30
C GLU A 143 11.16 27.53 35.64
N LYS A 144 12.19 28.00 36.35
CA LYS A 144 13.57 27.71 35.96
C LYS A 144 13.86 26.23 36.28
N PRO A 145 14.64 25.51 35.46
CA PRO A 145 15.15 24.21 35.88
C PRO A 145 16.00 24.37 37.15
N SER A 146 15.86 23.43 38.07
CA SER A 146 16.60 23.42 39.33
C SER A 146 18.06 23.02 39.09
N TYR A 147 18.88 23.92 38.55
CA TYR A 147 20.32 23.80 38.64
C TYR A 147 20.82 24.69 39.79
N SER A 148 21.68 24.13 40.64
CA SER A 148 22.48 24.87 41.61
C SER A 148 23.79 25.23 40.93
N ASP A 149 24.08 26.53 40.82
CA ASP A 149 25.30 27.06 40.23
C ASP A 149 26.58 26.42 40.80
#